data_AF-A0A914CPU8-F1
#
_entry.id   AF-A0A914CPU8-F1
#
_cell.length_a   1.000
_cell.length_b   1.000
_cell.length_c   1.000
_cell.angle_alpha   90.00
_cell.angle_beta   90.00
_cell.angle_gamma   90.00
#
_symmetry.space_group_name_H-M   'P 1'
#
loop_
_entity.id
_entity.type
_entity.pdbx_description
1 polymer ?
#
loop_
_entity_poly.entity_id
_entity_poly.type
_entity_poly.pdbx_seq_one_letter_code
_entity_poly.pdbx_strand_id
1 'polypeptide(L)'
;MSTEHCCCGYIHIGALIIGYLGIIFGSIELLEFAFTGNGKCIMISALNVIIGGCILYADKYHKPGGYLPYLIFGAIGIAIYTVFIVSFFIMAMAVPGTLLSYTQHYSYEIQHKDREKTAIRVTFFFAAAVMAFIDWIAIWLWMVVYRAYQHMKGVEEYDRGQTYQVKLTV
;
A
#
# COMPACT_ATOMS: atom_id res chain seq x y z
N MET A 1 -32.57 10.07 -9.41
CA MET A 1 -32.61 10.75 -8.09
C MET A 1 -31.18 11.09 -7.72
N SER A 2 -30.91 12.37 -7.46
CA SER A 2 -29.60 12.99 -7.26
C SER A 2 -28.84 12.39 -6.06
N THR A 3 -27.79 11.62 -6.32
CA THR A 3 -26.85 11.08 -5.32
C THR A 3 -25.54 11.87 -5.26
N GLU A 4 -25.58 13.18 -5.50
CA GLU A 4 -24.37 14.03 -5.58
C GLU A 4 -23.74 14.35 -4.20
N HIS A 5 -24.40 13.97 -3.09
CA HIS A 5 -23.88 14.15 -1.73
C HIS A 5 -24.01 12.90 -0.83
N CYS A 6 -24.11 11.70 -1.40
CA CYS A 6 -24.01 10.47 -0.61
C CYS A 6 -22.53 10.13 -0.36
N CYS A 7 -22.18 9.76 0.88
CA CYS A 7 -20.84 9.27 1.24
C CYS A 7 -20.30 8.18 0.30
N CYS A 8 -21.18 7.46 -0.40
CA CYS A 8 -20.84 6.48 -1.42
C CYS A 8 -20.06 7.06 -2.62
N GLY A 9 -20.38 8.28 -3.05
CA GLY A 9 -19.66 8.95 -4.13
C GLY A 9 -18.21 9.25 -3.76
N TYR A 10 -17.98 9.74 -2.53
CA TYR A 10 -16.62 10.01 -2.03
C TYR A 10 -15.79 8.73 -1.86
N ILE A 11 -16.41 7.62 -1.48
CA ILE A 11 -15.75 6.31 -1.34
C ILE A 11 -15.36 5.74 -2.72
N HIS A 12 -16.23 5.86 -3.72
CA HIS A 12 -15.93 5.49 -5.11
C HIS A 12 -14.81 6.33 -5.71
N ILE A 13 -14.86 7.66 -5.53
CA ILE A 13 -13.80 8.57 -6.00
C ILE A 13 -12.45 8.21 -5.36
N GLY A 14 -12.42 7.89 -4.06
CA GLY A 14 -11.20 7.46 -3.37
C GLY A 14 -10.61 6.18 -3.97
N ALA A 15 -11.44 5.17 -4.25
CA ALA A 15 -10.98 3.93 -4.85
C ALA A 15 -10.48 4.11 -6.31
N LEU A 16 -11.15 4.96 -7.09
CA LEU A 16 -10.74 5.33 -8.44
C LEU A 16 -9.37 6.04 -8.44
N ILE A 17 -9.16 7.01 -7.55
CA ILE A 17 -7.88 7.70 -7.40
C ILE A 17 -6.76 6.69 -7.11
N ILE A 18 -6.99 5.73 -6.22
CA ILE A 18 -6.03 4.67 -5.90
C ILE A 18 -5.71 3.81 -7.13
N GLY A 19 -6.74 3.43 -7.90
CA GLY A 19 -6.58 2.67 -9.14
C GLY A 19 -5.72 3.41 -10.17
N TYR A 20 -6.01 4.70 -10.40
CA TYR A 20 -5.24 5.53 -11.34
C TYR A 20 -3.80 5.76 -10.88
N LEU A 21 -3.58 6.06 -9.60
CA LEU A 21 -2.23 6.23 -9.06
C LEU A 21 -1.41 4.95 -9.21
N GLY A 22 -2.00 3.78 -8.93
CA GLY A 22 -1.33 2.49 -9.10
C GLY A 22 -0.89 2.23 -10.55
N ILE A 23 -1.73 2.57 -11.52
CA ILE A 23 -1.37 2.45 -12.95
C ILE A 23 -0.28 3.45 -13.32
N ILE A 24 -0.39 4.72 -12.91
CA ILE A 24 0.59 5.76 -13.28
C ILE A 24 1.97 5.42 -12.71
N PHE A 25 2.06 5.16 -11.40
CA PHE A 25 3.34 4.84 -10.76
C PHE A 25 3.94 3.53 -11.29
N GLY A 26 3.14 2.48 -11.44
CA GLY A 26 3.61 1.22 -11.99
C GLY A 26 4.09 1.35 -13.45
N SER A 27 3.44 2.20 -14.25
CA SER A 27 3.85 2.44 -15.64
C SER A 27 5.14 3.26 -15.73
N ILE A 28 5.36 4.22 -14.83
CA ILE A 28 6.59 5.01 -14.76
C ILE A 28 7.79 4.11 -14.43
N GLU A 29 7.66 3.23 -13.43
CA GLU A 29 8.74 2.29 -13.08
C GLU A 29 9.03 1.28 -14.20
N LEU A 30 8.00 0.79 -14.90
CA LEU A 30 8.20 -0.06 -16.08
C LEU A 30 8.91 0.68 -17.21
N LEU A 31 8.61 1.97 -17.39
CA LEU A 31 9.29 2.82 -18.37
C LEU A 31 10.75 3.07 -17.96
N GLU A 32 11.02 3.32 -16.68
CA GLU A 32 12.38 3.44 -16.14
C GLU A 32 13.17 2.15 -16.37
N PHE A 33 12.56 0.98 -16.16
CA PHE A 33 13.18 -0.30 -16.48
C PHE A 33 13.52 -0.41 -17.97
N ALA A 34 12.60 -0.01 -18.87
CA ALA A 34 12.84 -0.05 -20.31
C ALA A 34 14.02 0.83 -20.75
N PHE A 35 14.26 1.95 -20.06
CA PHE A 35 15.37 2.87 -20.38
C PHE A 35 16.70 2.51 -19.69
N THR A 36 16.66 2.02 -18.46
CA THR A 36 17.88 1.81 -17.64
C THR A 36 18.31 0.35 -17.57
N GLY A 37 17.44 -0.61 -17.92
CA GLY A 37 17.65 -2.04 -17.75
C GLY A 37 17.72 -2.48 -16.27
N ASN A 38 17.48 -1.57 -15.33
CA ASN A 38 17.60 -1.84 -13.90
C ASN A 38 16.32 -2.52 -13.40
N GLY A 39 16.28 -3.85 -13.45
CA GLY A 39 15.07 -4.64 -13.17
C GLY A 39 14.67 -4.76 -11.71
N LYS A 40 15.16 -3.85 -10.85
CA LYS A 40 14.77 -3.82 -9.44
C LYS A 40 13.30 -3.41 -9.40
N CYS A 41 12.46 -4.33 -8.93
CA CYS A 41 11.01 -4.15 -8.74
C CYS A 41 10.07 -4.29 -9.95
N ILE A 42 10.52 -4.70 -11.16
CA ILE A 42 9.63 -4.92 -12.33
C ILE A 42 8.37 -5.72 -11.99
N MET A 43 8.54 -6.83 -11.25
CA MET A 43 7.44 -7.72 -10.91
C MET A 43 6.40 -7.00 -10.04
N ILE A 44 6.84 -6.12 -9.15
CA ILE A 44 5.97 -5.33 -8.27
C ILE A 44 5.28 -4.23 -9.07
N SER A 45 6.00 -3.55 -9.96
CA SER A 45 5.45 -2.50 -10.83
C SER A 45 4.38 -3.06 -11.78
N ALA A 46 4.65 -4.23 -12.39
CA ALA A 46 3.68 -4.94 -13.22
C ALA A 46 2.43 -5.37 -12.42
N LEU A 47 2.63 -5.89 -11.21
CA LEU A 47 1.53 -6.24 -10.31
C LEU A 47 0.67 -5.01 -9.95
N ASN A 48 1.29 -3.85 -9.69
CA ASN A 48 0.58 -2.60 -9.40
C ASN A 48 -0.28 -2.12 -10.56
N VAL A 49 0.22 -2.21 -11.80
CA VAL A 49 -0.57 -1.88 -13.00
C VAL A 49 -1.77 -2.82 -13.15
N ILE A 50 -1.56 -4.13 -12.96
CA ILE A 50 -2.64 -5.14 -13.04
C ILE A 50 -3.69 -4.88 -11.96
N ILE A 51 -3.29 -4.68 -10.71
CA ILE A 51 -4.19 -4.43 -9.59
C ILE A 51 -4.96 -3.13 -9.79
N GLY A 52 -4.30 -2.06 -10.23
CA GLY A 52 -4.95 -0.79 -10.55
C GLY A 52 -5.99 -0.94 -11.67
N GLY A 53 -5.66 -1.72 -12.71
CA GLY A 53 -6.60 -2.08 -13.77
C GLY A 53 -7.81 -2.89 -13.28
N CYS A 54 -7.58 -3.84 -12.36
CA CYS A 54 -8.65 -4.60 -11.72
C CYS A 54 -9.61 -3.70 -10.93
N ILE A 55 -9.11 -2.69 -10.21
CA ILE A 55 -9.94 -1.71 -9.48
C ILE A 55 -10.79 -0.89 -10.46
N LEU A 56 -10.20 -0.35 -11.52
CA LEU A 56 -10.94 0.43 -12.52
C LEU A 56 -11.99 -0.44 -13.25
N TYR A 57 -11.67 -1.70 -13.54
CA TYR A 57 -12.62 -2.65 -14.10
C TYR A 57 -13.75 -2.96 -13.13
N ALA A 58 -13.43 -3.18 -11.85
CA ALA A 58 -14.41 -3.44 -10.79
C ALA A 58 -15.41 -2.31 -10.65
N ASP A 59 -14.91 -1.07 -10.68
CA ASP A 59 -15.71 0.15 -10.62
C ASP A 59 -16.62 0.29 -11.85
N LYS A 60 -16.05 0.20 -13.06
CA LYS A 60 -16.80 0.33 -14.32
C LYS A 60 -17.93 -0.69 -14.45
N TYR A 61 -17.70 -1.93 -14.04
CA TYR A 61 -18.67 -3.01 -14.17
C TYR A 61 -19.46 -3.30 -12.88
N HIS A 62 -19.29 -2.48 -11.83
CA HIS A 62 -19.95 -2.65 -10.53
C HIS A 62 -19.78 -4.08 -9.96
N LYS A 63 -18.60 -4.68 -10.15
CA LYS A 63 -18.29 -6.03 -9.68
C LYS A 63 -17.36 -5.97 -8.47
N PRO A 64 -17.82 -6.31 -7.25
CA PRO A 64 -16.98 -6.26 -6.06
C PRO A 64 -15.79 -7.23 -6.14
N GLY A 65 -15.90 -8.29 -6.94
CA GLY A 65 -14.84 -9.25 -7.22
C GLY A 65 -13.51 -8.62 -7.67
N GLY A 66 -13.53 -7.49 -8.39
CA GLY A 66 -12.30 -6.88 -8.89
C GLY A 66 -11.52 -6.06 -7.86
N TYR A 67 -12.08 -5.81 -6.67
CA TYR A 67 -11.38 -5.18 -5.54
C TYR A 67 -10.59 -6.18 -4.68
N LEU A 68 -10.94 -7.47 -4.75
CA LEU A 68 -10.28 -8.52 -3.96
C LEU A 68 -8.76 -8.60 -4.14
N PRO A 69 -8.20 -8.52 -5.36
CA PRO A 69 -6.75 -8.56 -5.54
C PRO A 69 -6.05 -7.47 -4.73
N TYR A 70 -6.54 -6.23 -4.79
CA TYR A 70 -5.98 -5.13 -4.01
C TYR A 70 -6.08 -5.37 -2.51
N LEU A 71 -7.22 -5.88 -2.02
CA LEU A 71 -7.40 -6.16 -0.60
C LEU A 71 -6.46 -7.25 -0.09
N ILE A 72 -6.27 -8.33 -0.86
CA ILE A 72 -5.39 -9.45 -0.49
C ILE A 72 -3.92 -9.00 -0.54
N PHE A 73 -3.46 -8.48 -1.68
CA PHE A 73 -2.06 -8.08 -1.84
C PHE A 73 -1.71 -6.87 -0.96
N GLY A 74 -2.64 -5.93 -0.77
CA GLY A 74 -2.48 -4.82 0.16
C GLY A 74 -2.35 -5.27 1.61
N ALA A 75 -3.16 -6.24 2.07
CA ALA A 75 -3.05 -6.78 3.42
C ALA A 75 -1.72 -7.52 3.65
N ILE A 76 -1.27 -8.30 2.67
CA ILE A 76 0.05 -8.96 2.71
C ILE A 76 1.17 -7.92 2.74
N GLY A 77 1.07 -6.88 1.90
CA GLY A 77 2.05 -5.80 1.84
C GLY A 77 2.18 -5.07 3.18
N ILE A 78 1.06 -4.64 3.76
CA ILE A 78 1.02 -3.99 5.08
C ILE A 78 1.64 -4.91 6.14
N ALA A 79 1.26 -6.20 6.19
CA ALA A 79 1.81 -7.14 7.16
C ALA A 79 3.34 -7.28 7.05
N ILE A 80 3.87 -7.36 5.83
CA ILE A 80 5.32 -7.41 5.58
C ILE A 80 5.98 -6.11 6.04
N TYR A 81 5.42 -4.95 5.68
CA TYR A 81 5.95 -3.64 6.09
C TYR A 81 5.95 -3.46 7.60
N THR A 82 4.87 -3.84 8.29
CA THR A 82 4.79 -3.76 9.74
C THR A 82 5.85 -4.65 10.40
N VAL A 83 6.06 -5.89 9.92
CA VAL A 83 7.14 -6.77 10.43
C VAL A 83 8.52 -6.15 10.19
N PHE A 84 8.72 -5.53 9.02
CA PHE A 84 9.97 -4.86 8.69
C PHE A 84 10.23 -3.65 9.61
N ILE A 85 9.22 -2.83 9.88
CA ILE A 85 9.31 -1.69 10.79
C ILE A 85 9.61 -2.17 12.21
N VAL A 86 8.87 -3.18 12.71
CA VAL A 86 9.07 -3.73 14.06
C VAL A 86 10.48 -4.32 14.21
N SER A 87 10.95 -5.11 13.24
CA SER A 87 12.32 -5.65 13.26
C SER A 87 13.38 -4.54 13.21
N PHE A 88 13.17 -3.47 12.43
CA PHE A 88 14.02 -2.29 12.42
C PHE A 88 14.06 -1.57 13.77
N PHE A 89 12.91 -1.40 14.43
CA PHE A 89 12.85 -0.83 15.77
C PHE A 89 13.57 -1.69 16.81
N ILE A 90 13.41 -3.01 16.75
CA ILE A 90 14.11 -3.95 17.64
C ILE A 90 15.62 -3.86 17.40
N MET A 91 16.09 -3.84 16.14
CA MET A 91 17.52 -3.65 15.84
C MET A 91 18.02 -2.29 16.30
N ALA A 92 17.24 -1.22 16.17
CA ALA A 92 17.62 0.12 16.66
C ALA A 92 17.71 0.18 18.19
N MET A 93 16.82 -0.52 18.91
CA MET A 93 16.79 -0.55 20.38
C MET A 93 17.77 -1.56 21.00
N ALA A 94 18.01 -2.69 20.33
CA ALA A 94 18.95 -3.73 20.78
C ALA A 94 20.43 -3.31 20.64
N VAL A 95 20.70 -2.16 20.00
CA VAL A 95 22.05 -1.66 19.77
C VAL A 95 22.39 -0.46 20.68
N PRO A 96 22.83 -0.73 21.93
CA PRO A 96 23.85 0.09 22.54
C PRO A 96 25.27 -0.31 22.07
N GLY A 97 25.48 -1.53 21.56
CA GLY A 97 26.83 -2.12 21.45
C GLY A 97 27.30 -2.76 20.13
N THR A 98 26.42 -3.16 19.19
CA THR A 98 26.83 -4.05 18.08
C THR A 98 26.92 -3.43 16.68
N LEU A 99 26.28 -2.28 16.39
CA LEU A 99 26.61 -1.50 15.17
C LEU A 99 28.03 -0.94 15.24
N LEU A 100 28.60 -0.80 16.44
CA LEU A 100 30.00 -0.46 16.64
C LEU A 100 30.93 -1.46 15.93
N SER A 101 30.57 -2.74 15.79
CA SER A 101 31.46 -3.73 15.17
C SER A 101 31.31 -3.84 13.65
N TYR A 102 30.15 -3.47 13.07
CA TYR A 102 29.92 -3.63 11.62
C TYR A 102 30.23 -2.35 10.82
N THR A 103 30.05 -1.16 11.41
CA THR A 103 30.48 0.10 10.76
C THR A 103 31.94 0.46 11.07
N GLN A 104 32.59 -0.18 12.04
CA GLN A 104 34.03 0.06 12.31
C GLN A 104 34.97 -0.50 11.23
N HIS A 105 34.49 -1.32 10.28
CA HIS A 105 35.32 -1.75 9.16
C HIS A 105 35.38 -0.76 7.98
N TYR A 106 34.64 0.36 8.03
CA TYR A 106 34.60 1.34 6.93
C TYR A 106 34.95 2.79 7.30
N SER A 107 35.45 3.05 8.50
CA SER A 107 35.99 4.38 8.85
C SER A 107 37.24 4.24 9.70
N TYR A 108 38.35 3.99 8.99
CA TYR A 108 39.64 4.45 9.46
C TYR A 108 39.56 5.98 9.56
N GLU A 109 40.11 6.52 10.65
CA GLU A 109 40.44 7.94 10.86
C GLU A 109 39.36 8.90 11.41
N ILE A 110 39.75 9.51 12.54
CA ILE A 110 39.44 10.90 13.00
C ILE A 110 38.30 11.08 14.03
N GLN A 111 38.68 11.04 15.31
CA GLN A 111 38.42 12.04 16.37
C GLN A 111 37.16 12.96 16.37
N HIS A 112 35.95 12.52 15.96
CA HIS A 112 34.69 13.28 16.14
C HIS A 112 33.56 12.48 16.85
N LYS A 113 33.94 11.74 17.89
CA LYS A 113 33.31 10.48 18.32
C LYS A 113 31.90 10.52 18.99
N ASP A 114 31.31 11.68 19.27
CA ASP A 114 29.98 11.77 19.93
C ASP A 114 28.88 12.46 19.09
N ARG A 115 29.23 13.39 18.18
CA ARG A 115 28.24 14.02 17.29
C ARG A 115 27.78 13.09 16.16
N GLU A 116 28.67 12.28 15.59
CA GLU A 116 28.32 11.34 14.51
C GLU A 116 27.45 10.17 15.00
N LYS A 117 27.69 9.64 16.20
CA LYS A 117 26.84 8.59 16.79
C LYS A 117 25.42 9.07 17.03
N THR A 118 25.28 10.33 17.42
CA THR A 118 23.98 10.99 17.59
C THR A 118 23.32 11.24 16.22
N ALA A 119 24.07 11.72 15.22
CA ALA A 119 23.57 11.95 13.87
C ALA A 119 23.07 10.66 13.20
N ILE A 120 23.82 9.56 13.31
CA ILE A 120 23.41 8.25 12.78
C ILE A 120 22.11 7.80 13.46
N ARG A 121 22.04 7.82 14.81
CA ARG A 121 20.80 7.49 15.53
C ARG A 121 19.61 8.35 15.10
N VAL A 122 19.80 9.67 14.97
CA VAL A 122 18.73 10.60 14.55
C VAL A 122 18.24 10.27 13.13
N THR A 123 19.14 9.99 12.18
CA THR A 123 18.78 9.58 10.82
C THR A 123 18.03 8.24 10.82
N PHE A 124 18.44 7.28 11.65
CA PHE A 124 17.74 6.00 11.81
C PHE A 124 16.34 6.16 12.39
N PHE A 125 16.17 6.96 13.45
CA PHE A 125 14.85 7.26 14.02
C PHE A 125 13.97 8.02 13.04
N PHE A 126 14.53 8.96 12.29
CA PHE A 126 13.80 9.70 11.27
C PHE A 126 13.34 8.79 10.14
N ALA A 127 14.19 7.90 9.63
CA ALA A 127 13.82 6.91 8.62
C ALA A 127 12.72 5.97 9.12
N ALA A 128 12.81 5.48 10.37
CA ALA A 128 11.77 4.65 10.97
C ALA A 128 10.43 5.40 11.11
N ALA A 129 10.46 6.68 11.49
CA ALA A 129 9.27 7.53 11.59
C ALA A 129 8.61 7.76 10.22
N VAL A 130 9.41 8.02 9.18
CA VAL A 130 8.91 8.16 7.80
C VAL A 130 8.28 6.86 7.31
N MET A 131 8.93 5.72 7.54
CA MET A 131 8.39 4.41 7.15
C MET A 131 7.09 4.09 7.89
N ALA A 132 6.99 4.40 9.19
CA ALA A 132 5.76 4.23 9.96
C ALA A 132 4.62 5.13 9.46
N PHE A 133 4.93 6.37 9.07
CA PHE A 133 3.95 7.28 8.48
C PHE A 133 3.44 6.76 7.12
N ILE A 134 4.32 6.20 6.29
CA ILE A 134 3.94 5.57 5.02
C ILE A 134 3.03 4.35 5.27
N ASP A 135 3.37 3.48 6.24
CA ASP A 135 2.54 2.32 6.59
C ASP A 135 1.15 2.76 7.11
N TRP A 136 1.09 3.83 7.89
CA TRP A 136 -0.17 4.40 8.33
C TRP A 136 -1.04 4.90 7.16
N ILE A 137 -0.46 5.60 6.18
CA ILE A 137 -1.16 6.00 4.96
C ILE A 137 -1.64 4.77 4.18
N ALA A 138 -0.80 3.73 4.06
CA ALA A 138 -1.15 2.49 3.35
C ALA A 138 -2.35 1.79 4.01
N ILE A 139 -2.37 1.70 5.34
CA ILE A 139 -3.52 1.17 6.10
C ILE A 139 -4.77 2.00 5.86
N TRP A 140 -4.66 3.33 5.85
CA TRP A 140 -5.80 4.21 5.59
C TRP A 140 -6.37 3.99 4.18
N LEU A 141 -5.53 3.94 3.16
CA LEU A 141 -5.93 3.65 1.78
C LEU A 141 -6.58 2.27 1.66
N TRP A 142 -6.01 1.25 2.32
CA TRP A 142 -6.57 -0.09 2.36
C TRP A 142 -7.97 -0.11 3.00
N MET A 143 -8.18 0.63 4.10
CA MET A 143 -9.49 0.78 4.72
C MET A 143 -10.51 1.47 3.82
N VAL A 144 -10.11 2.47 3.03
CA VAL A 144 -10.99 3.13 2.06
C VAL A 144 -11.49 2.13 1.01
N VAL A 145 -10.58 1.34 0.44
CA VAL A 145 -10.95 0.32 -0.56
C VAL A 145 -11.78 -0.81 0.06
N TYR A 146 -11.48 -1.19 1.31
CA TYR A 146 -12.27 -2.19 2.03
C TYR A 146 -13.71 -1.74 2.25
N ARG A 147 -13.93 -0.48 2.62
CA ARG A 147 -15.27 0.10 2.75
C ARG A 147 -16.00 0.16 1.40
N ALA A 148 -15.31 0.52 0.32
CA ALA A 148 -15.88 0.49 -1.03
C ALA A 148 -16.34 -0.93 -1.41
N TYR A 149 -15.50 -1.93 -1.16
CA TYR A 149 -15.80 -3.34 -1.40
C TYR A 149 -17.03 -3.81 -0.61
N GLN A 150 -17.10 -3.52 0.70
CA GLN A 150 -18.25 -3.89 1.52
C GLN A 150 -19.55 -3.25 1.02
N HIS A 151 -19.50 -1.98 0.59
CA HIS A 151 -20.66 -1.29 0.05
C HIS A 151 -21.19 -1.96 -1.22
N MET A 152 -20.32 -2.25 -2.20
CA MET A 152 -20.71 -2.93 -3.43
C MET A 152 -21.21 -4.36 -3.20
N LYS A 153 -20.60 -5.10 -2.27
CA LYS A 153 -21.06 -6.44 -1.92
C LYS A 153 -22.48 -6.42 -1.33
N GLY A 154 -22.77 -5.45 -0.45
CA GLY A 154 -24.11 -5.30 0.14
C GLY A 154 -25.18 -4.96 -0.89
N VAL A 155 -24.86 -4.15 -1.90
CA VAL A 155 -25.77 -3.83 -3.01
C VAL A 155 -26.02 -5.07 -3.90
N GLU A 156 -24.98 -5.84 -4.22
CA GLU A 156 -25.09 -7.04 -5.05
C GLU A 156 -25.96 -8.14 -4.38
N GLU A 157 -25.84 -8.30 -3.05
CA GLU A 157 -26.66 -9.25 -2.29
C GLU A 157 -28.14 -8.83 -2.24
N TYR A 158 -28.44 -7.53 -2.17
CA TYR A 158 -29.79 -7.00 -2.23
C TYR A 158 -30.45 -7.24 -3.61
N ASP A 159 -29.73 -6.95 -4.71
CA ASP A 159 -30.22 -7.17 -6.07
C ASP A 159 -30.43 -8.66 -6.39
N ARG A 160 -29.53 -9.54 -5.91
CA ARG A 160 -29.77 -10.99 -6.00
C ARG A 160 -31.00 -11.39 -5.18
N GLY A 161 -31.17 -10.88 -3.96
CA GLY A 161 -32.37 -11.15 -3.16
C GLY A 161 -33.67 -10.81 -3.89
N GLN A 162 -33.73 -9.66 -4.57
CA GLN A 162 -34.90 -9.27 -5.37
C GLN A 162 -35.07 -10.13 -6.63
N THR A 163 -33.99 -10.43 -7.35
CA THR A 163 -34.05 -11.24 -8.58
C THR A 163 -34.57 -12.66 -8.31
N TYR A 164 -34.24 -13.23 -7.14
CA TYR A 164 -34.69 -14.57 -6.75
C TYR A 164 -36.15 -14.57 -6.33
N GLN A 165 -36.62 -13.51 -5.66
CA GLN A 165 -38.04 -13.32 -5.34
C GLN A 165 -38.88 -13.26 -6.63
N VAL A 166 -38.45 -12.48 -7.62
CA VAL A 166 -39.18 -12.34 -8.90
C VAL A 166 -39.26 -13.67 -9.67
N LYS A 167 -38.21 -14.50 -9.64
CA LYS A 167 -38.19 -15.82 -10.30
C LYS A 167 -39.05 -16.89 -9.63
N LEU A 168 -39.40 -16.73 -8.35
CA LEU A 168 -40.25 -17.68 -7.62
C LEU A 168 -41.75 -17.38 -7.78
N THR A 169 -42.10 -16.20 -8.31
CA THR A 169 -43.49 -15.74 -8.52
C THR A 169 -44.06 -16.00 -9.92
N VAL A 170 -43.36 -16.73 -10.79
CA VAL A 170 -43.82 -17.06 -12.16
C VAL A 170 -44.08 -18.55 -12.29
#